data_AF-A0A643F8P0-F1
#
_entry.id   AF-A0A643F8P0-F1
#
_cell.length_a   1.000
_cell.length_b   1.000
_cell.length_c   1.000
_cell.angle_alpha   90.00
_cell.angle_beta   90.00
_cell.angle_gamma   90.00
#
_symmetry.space_group_name_H-M   'P 1'
#
loop_
_entity.id
_entity.type
_entity.pdbx_description
1 polymer ?
#
loop_
_entity_poly.entity_id
_entity_poly.type
_entity_poly.pdbx_seq_one_letter_code
_entity_poly.pdbx_strand_id
1 'polypeptide(L)'
;MSAFVASLYAFSPAPAEAAQLQRCAGENETCRLPYPTEVIYGANGRGTSQFIDGPNVRCSNQVFGDPAPGARKSCSFVVRDRYEDRRDDRRNDWRDDRRNDWRDNRRDDRGRGDWKQCAKEKGFCDFYGRKVVRYGAKGRFVERVFRDGVRCDNRSFGDPARGQGKACYIQN
;
A
#
# COMPACT_ATOMS: atom_id res chain seq x y z
N MET A 1 -25.57 -19.73 -52.81
CA MET A 1 -25.56 -18.55 -51.92
C MET A 1 -24.81 -18.95 -50.67
N SER A 2 -23.50 -18.70 -50.61
CA SER A 2 -22.65 -19.17 -49.50
C SER A 2 -22.48 -18.05 -48.49
N ALA A 3 -22.81 -18.38 -47.24
CA ALA A 3 -22.91 -17.47 -46.11
C ALA A 3 -21.56 -16.93 -45.66
N PHE A 4 -21.46 -15.61 -45.48
CA PHE A 4 -20.39 -14.98 -44.74
C PHE A 4 -20.76 -15.00 -43.25
N VAL A 5 -20.08 -15.84 -42.47
CA VAL A 5 -20.20 -15.85 -41.02
C VAL A 5 -19.39 -14.67 -40.48
N ALA A 6 -20.07 -13.59 -40.11
CA ALA A 6 -19.44 -12.46 -39.42
C ALA A 6 -19.05 -12.92 -38.01
N SER A 7 -17.75 -13.11 -37.79
CA SER A 7 -17.21 -13.45 -36.48
C SER A 7 -17.30 -12.23 -35.56
N LEU A 8 -18.25 -12.26 -34.63
CA LEU A 8 -18.40 -11.26 -33.58
C LEU A 8 -17.33 -11.50 -32.52
N TYR A 9 -16.26 -10.70 -32.54
CA TYR A 9 -15.30 -10.65 -31.44
C TYR A 9 -15.95 -9.97 -30.24
N ALA A 10 -16.43 -10.77 -29.29
CA ALA A 10 -16.82 -10.30 -27.97
C ALA A 10 -15.57 -9.86 -27.20
N PHE A 11 -15.31 -8.55 -27.16
CA PHE A 11 -14.37 -7.98 -26.20
C PHE A 11 -15.04 -7.95 -24.83
N SER A 12 -14.77 -8.95 -24.01
CA SER A 12 -15.09 -8.92 -22.58
C SER A 12 -14.23 -7.83 -21.93
N PRO A 13 -14.81 -6.82 -21.25
CA PRO A 13 -14.02 -5.95 -20.40
C PRO A 13 -13.39 -6.83 -19.31
N ALA A 14 -12.08 -6.67 -19.09
CA ALA A 14 -11.39 -7.35 -18.00
C ALA A 14 -12.13 -7.07 -16.68
N PRO A 15 -12.23 -8.05 -15.77
CA PRO A 15 -12.75 -7.79 -14.44
C PRO A 15 -11.95 -6.64 -13.86
N ALA A 16 -12.63 -5.55 -13.48
CA ALA A 16 -12.01 -4.51 -12.68
C ALA A 16 -11.37 -5.23 -11.48
N GLU A 17 -10.05 -5.10 -11.33
CA GLU A 17 -9.33 -5.64 -10.17
C GLU A 17 -10.07 -5.17 -8.92
N ALA A 18 -10.83 -6.08 -8.31
CA ALA A 18 -11.53 -5.79 -7.09
C ALA A 18 -10.45 -5.70 -6.01
N ALA A 19 -10.02 -4.47 -5.75
CA ALA A 19 -9.06 -4.17 -4.69
C ALA A 19 -9.47 -4.93 -3.42
N GLN A 20 -8.55 -5.69 -2.81
CA GLN A 20 -8.87 -6.51 -1.65
C GLN A 20 -9.31 -5.60 -0.49
N LEU A 21 -10.59 -5.62 -0.12
CA LEU A 21 -11.14 -4.77 0.94
C LEU A 21 -11.19 -5.51 2.27
N GLN A 22 -10.52 -4.95 3.30
CA GLN A 22 -10.58 -5.46 4.66
C GLN A 22 -11.46 -4.57 5.53
N ARG A 23 -12.52 -5.14 6.09
CA ARG A 23 -13.36 -4.44 7.08
C ARG A 23 -12.55 -4.16 8.35
N CYS A 24 -12.63 -2.93 8.86
CA CYS A 24 -11.92 -2.50 10.06
C CYS A 24 -12.80 -1.96 11.18
N ALA A 25 -13.98 -1.40 10.88
CA ALA A 25 -14.84 -0.76 11.88
C ALA A 25 -16.32 -0.77 11.47
N GLY A 26 -17.21 -0.87 12.45
CA GLY A 26 -18.63 -0.54 12.28
C GLY A 26 -18.89 0.97 12.29
N GLU A 27 -20.12 1.35 11.95
CA GLU A 27 -20.58 2.74 12.04
C GLU A 27 -20.37 3.33 13.45
N ASN A 28 -19.79 4.52 13.50
CA ASN A 28 -19.35 5.29 14.68
C ASN A 28 -18.16 4.74 15.47
N GLU A 29 -17.53 3.66 15.00
CA GLU A 29 -16.29 3.14 15.58
C GLU A 29 -15.05 3.80 14.95
N THR A 30 -13.89 3.58 15.54
CA THR A 30 -12.60 4.04 15.01
C THR A 30 -11.91 2.92 14.25
N CYS A 31 -11.66 3.13 12.96
CA CYS A 31 -10.86 2.26 12.13
C CYS A 31 -9.38 2.57 12.36
N ARG A 32 -8.58 1.56 12.77
CA ARG A 32 -7.13 1.66 12.88
C ARG A 32 -6.49 1.16 11.59
N LEU A 33 -5.67 1.99 10.96
CA LEU A 33 -5.06 1.70 9.68
C LEU A 33 -3.62 1.24 9.87
N PRO A 34 -3.21 0.11 9.27
CA PRO A 34 -1.84 -0.39 9.37
C PRO A 34 -0.84 0.47 8.59
N TYR A 35 -1.32 1.24 7.61
CA TYR A 35 -0.56 2.16 6.76
C TYR A 35 -1.55 3.15 6.11
N PRO A 36 -1.05 4.29 5.58
CA PRO A 36 -1.85 5.19 4.77
C PRO A 36 -2.55 4.46 3.62
N THR A 37 -3.88 4.51 3.57
CA THR A 37 -4.67 3.77 2.60
C THR A 37 -6.02 4.43 2.34
N GLU A 38 -6.69 3.97 1.30
CA GLU A 38 -8.06 4.35 1.00
C GLU A 38 -9.03 3.57 1.88
N VAL A 39 -9.91 4.31 2.56
CA VAL A 39 -10.98 3.79 3.41
C VAL A 39 -12.30 4.05 2.72
N ILE A 40 -13.08 2.99 2.58
CA ILE A 40 -14.41 2.97 2.01
C ILE A 40 -15.41 2.85 3.16
N TYR A 41 -16.35 3.78 3.21
CA TYR A 41 -17.48 3.76 4.13
C TYR A 41 -18.75 3.47 3.34
N GLY A 42 -19.52 2.45 3.71
CA GLY A 42 -20.67 2.06 2.92
C GLY A 42 -21.45 0.85 3.43
N ALA A 43 -22.54 0.55 2.73
CA ALA A 43 -23.43 -0.59 2.94
C ALA A 43 -24.12 -0.99 1.63
N ASN A 44 -24.45 -2.28 1.48
CA ASN A 44 -25.27 -2.80 0.36
C ASN A 44 -24.78 -2.37 -1.04
N GLY A 45 -23.46 -2.36 -1.26
CA GLY A 45 -22.86 -1.96 -2.53
C GLY A 45 -22.82 -0.45 -2.80
N ARG A 46 -23.32 0.39 -1.87
CA ARG A 46 -23.16 1.84 -1.90
C ARG A 46 -22.07 2.26 -0.94
N GLY A 47 -21.18 3.16 -1.37
CA GLY A 47 -20.11 3.64 -0.52
C GLY A 47 -19.43 4.88 -1.06
N THR A 48 -18.78 5.59 -0.15
CA THR A 48 -17.90 6.72 -0.40
C THR A 48 -16.50 6.33 0.06
N SER A 49 -15.48 6.75 -0.67
CA SER A 49 -14.09 6.51 -0.29
C SER A 49 -13.38 7.81 0.07
N GLN A 50 -12.46 7.71 1.03
CA GLN A 50 -11.49 8.76 1.29
C GLN A 50 -10.13 8.14 1.61
N PHE A 51 -9.08 8.86 1.21
CA PHE A 51 -7.72 8.48 1.53
C PHE A 51 -7.31 9.05 2.88
N ILE A 52 -6.79 8.18 3.74
CA ILE A 52 -6.42 8.54 5.10
C ILE A 52 -4.90 8.34 5.24
N ASP A 53 -4.18 9.44 5.51
CA ASP A 53 -2.73 9.44 5.78
C ASP A 53 -2.40 9.27 7.28
N GLY A 54 -3.44 9.16 8.12
CA GLY A 54 -3.32 8.96 9.56
C GLY A 54 -3.46 7.50 9.99
N PRO A 55 -3.02 7.17 11.23
CA PRO A 55 -3.14 5.83 11.77
C PRO A 55 -4.59 5.46 12.15
N ASN A 56 -5.50 6.43 12.23
CA ASN A 56 -6.87 6.21 12.66
C ASN A 56 -7.83 7.12 11.88
N VAL A 57 -9.03 6.62 11.61
CA VAL A 57 -10.15 7.42 11.10
C VAL A 57 -11.45 7.05 11.80
N ARG A 58 -12.30 8.04 12.07
CA ARG A 58 -13.63 7.78 12.65
C ARG A 58 -14.61 7.39 11.54
N CYS A 59 -15.19 6.21 11.66
CA CYS A 59 -16.08 5.63 10.67
C CYS A 59 -17.50 6.22 10.78
N SER A 60 -17.73 7.40 10.22
CA SER A 60 -19.01 8.12 10.42
C SER A 60 -19.42 8.98 9.24
N ASN A 61 -20.72 9.29 9.17
CA ASN A 61 -21.30 10.22 8.21
C ASN A 61 -20.63 11.60 8.20
N GLN A 62 -20.09 12.05 9.34
CA GLN A 62 -19.40 13.35 9.42
C GLN A 62 -18.08 13.38 8.63
N VAL A 63 -17.40 12.23 8.53
CA VAL A 63 -16.10 12.14 7.85
C VAL A 63 -16.29 11.82 6.37
N PHE A 64 -17.17 10.86 6.06
CA PHE A 64 -17.30 10.30 4.71
C PHE A 64 -18.57 10.76 3.95
N GLY A 65 -19.52 11.41 4.63
CA GLY A 65 -20.88 11.60 4.12
C GLY A 65 -21.76 10.37 4.37
N ASP A 66 -23.04 10.44 3.99
CA ASP A 66 -23.96 9.30 4.07
C ASP A 66 -24.23 8.69 2.68
N PRO A 67 -23.47 7.66 2.28
CA PRO A 67 -23.68 6.97 0.99
C PRO A 67 -24.90 6.05 0.97
N ALA A 68 -25.43 5.67 2.13
CA ALA A 68 -26.52 4.71 2.23
C ALA A 68 -27.45 5.09 3.39
N PRO A 69 -28.34 6.09 3.17
CA PRO A 69 -29.29 6.53 4.19
C PRO A 69 -30.19 5.38 4.66
N GLY A 70 -30.39 5.27 5.97
CA GLY A 70 -31.21 4.22 6.59
C GLY A 70 -30.56 2.83 6.67
N ALA A 71 -29.37 2.64 6.10
CA ALA A 71 -28.60 1.40 6.21
C ALA A 71 -27.46 1.54 7.24
N ARG A 72 -27.19 0.44 7.96
CA ARG A 72 -26.03 0.37 8.87
C ARG A 72 -24.75 0.24 8.04
N LYS A 73 -23.86 1.22 8.18
CA LYS A 73 -22.64 1.31 7.37
C LYS A 73 -21.44 0.71 8.09
N SER A 74 -20.38 0.47 7.34
CA SER A 74 -19.10 0.04 7.92
C SER A 74 -17.94 0.57 7.09
N CYS A 75 -16.77 0.64 7.73
CA CYS A 75 -15.53 1.02 7.07
C CYS A 75 -14.73 -0.22 6.71
N SER A 76 -14.23 -0.22 5.48
CA SER A 76 -13.25 -1.16 4.97
C SER A 76 -12.10 -0.38 4.36
N PHE A 77 -10.88 -0.89 4.44
CA PHE A 77 -9.74 -0.27 3.78
C PHE A 77 -9.19 -1.16 2.67
N VAL A 78 -8.56 -0.54 1.67
CA VAL A 78 -7.86 -1.27 0.62
C VAL A 78 -6.60 -1.91 1.20
N VAL A 79 -6.60 -3.24 1.26
CA VAL A 79 -5.42 -4.04 1.54
C VAL A 79 -4.49 -3.91 0.35
N ARG A 80 -3.22 -3.65 0.63
CA ARG A 80 -2.18 -3.77 -0.38
C ARG A 80 -1.77 -5.21 -0.32
N ASP A 81 -1.76 -5.92 -1.44
CA ASP A 81 -1.41 -7.34 -1.53
C ASP A 81 -0.07 -7.59 -0.83
N ARG A 82 -0.13 -7.81 0.48
CA ARG A 82 0.95 -8.43 1.22
C ARG A 82 0.58 -9.89 1.13
N TYR A 83 0.89 -10.45 -0.04
CA TYR A 83 0.99 -11.87 -0.37
C TYR A 83 0.67 -12.72 0.86
N GLU A 84 -0.57 -13.22 0.88
CA GLU A 84 -1.06 -14.02 1.98
C GLU A 84 -0.15 -15.23 2.17
N ASP A 85 0.06 -15.53 3.45
CA ASP A 85 0.56 -16.77 4.01
C ASP A 85 2.08 -17.04 4.02
N ARG A 86 2.73 -16.63 5.12
CA ARG A 86 3.93 -17.30 5.65
C ARG A 86 3.57 -18.13 6.89
N ARG A 87 2.61 -19.04 6.78
CA ARG A 87 2.48 -20.17 7.70
C ARG A 87 2.72 -21.49 6.95
N ASP A 88 3.98 -21.80 6.65
CA ASP A 88 4.37 -23.23 6.72
C ASP A 88 5.86 -23.55 6.98
N ASP A 89 6.81 -22.60 6.99
CA ASP A 89 8.23 -22.98 7.13
C ASP A 89 8.78 -23.02 8.57
N ARG A 90 7.94 -23.25 9.59
CA ARG A 90 8.41 -23.42 10.98
C ARG A 90 8.10 -24.78 11.57
N ARG A 91 8.21 -25.84 10.76
CA ARG A 91 8.26 -27.18 11.28
C ARG A 91 9.42 -27.98 10.68
N ASN A 92 10.59 -27.76 11.31
CA ASN A 92 11.77 -28.63 11.33
C ASN A 92 12.63 -28.51 10.05
N ASP A 93 13.97 -28.44 10.09
CA ASP A 93 14.86 -29.26 10.91
C ASP A 93 16.22 -28.55 11.10
N TRP A 94 16.77 -28.72 12.29
CA TRP A 94 18.12 -28.30 12.66
C TRP A 94 19.07 -29.46 12.37
N ARG A 95 19.93 -29.32 11.35
CA ARG A 95 21.26 -29.95 11.14
C ARG A 95 21.51 -29.89 9.63
N ASP A 96 22.32 -28.97 9.14
CA ASP A 96 23.71 -29.15 8.68
C ASP A 96 23.88 -27.93 7.73
N ASP A 97 24.96 -27.17 7.58
CA ASP A 97 26.36 -27.49 7.66
C ASP A 97 27.09 -26.12 7.57
N ARG A 98 28.09 -25.90 8.43
CA ARG A 98 28.93 -24.70 8.39
C ARG A 98 30.06 -24.94 7.40
N ARG A 99 30.01 -24.32 6.20
CA ARG A 99 31.23 -24.01 5.45
C ARG A 99 31.01 -22.96 4.35
N ASN A 100 31.51 -21.76 4.64
CA ASN A 100 32.06 -20.77 3.70
C ASN A 100 31.16 -20.27 2.55
N ASP A 101 30.53 -19.11 2.74
CA ASP A 101 30.29 -18.16 1.65
C ASP A 101 30.60 -16.73 2.11
N TRP A 102 31.79 -16.25 1.75
CA TRP A 102 32.17 -14.84 1.83
C TRP A 102 31.44 -14.02 0.74
N ARG A 103 30.11 -13.95 0.84
CA ARG A 103 29.25 -13.02 0.08
C ARG A 103 28.11 -12.50 0.95
N ASP A 104 28.39 -12.18 2.20
CA ASP A 104 27.41 -11.54 3.07
C ASP A 104 27.39 -10.02 2.81
N ASN A 105 26.49 -9.60 1.91
CA ASN A 105 25.84 -8.26 1.89
C ASN A 105 24.88 -8.11 0.69
N ARG A 106 23.88 -9.00 0.54
CA ARG A 106 22.79 -8.83 -0.45
C ARG A 106 21.42 -9.35 0.01
N ARG A 107 21.18 -9.40 1.33
CA ARG A 107 19.96 -9.94 1.93
C ARG A 107 19.18 -8.95 2.80
N ASP A 108 19.25 -7.65 2.51
CA ASP A 108 18.56 -6.63 3.33
C ASP A 108 17.45 -5.81 2.64
N ASP A 109 16.96 -6.17 1.43
CA ASP A 109 15.92 -5.35 0.77
C ASP A 109 14.84 -6.08 -0.05
N ARG A 110 14.73 -7.42 0.01
CA ARG A 110 13.71 -8.17 -0.77
C ARG A 110 12.55 -8.67 0.07
N GLY A 111 11.70 -7.78 0.57
CA GLY A 111 10.49 -8.30 1.25
C GLY A 111 9.51 -7.32 1.88
N ARG A 112 9.40 -6.08 1.40
CA ARG A 112 8.35 -5.15 1.87
C ARG A 112 7.77 -4.33 0.71
N GLY A 113 7.23 -4.96 -0.33
CA GLY A 113 6.76 -4.24 -1.51
C GLY A 113 7.90 -3.72 -2.38
N ASP A 114 7.65 -3.59 -3.68
CA ASP A 114 8.68 -3.19 -4.64
C ASP A 114 9.01 -1.70 -4.44
N TRP A 115 10.08 -1.41 -3.70
CA TRP A 115 10.56 -0.04 -3.48
C TRP A 115 11.58 0.33 -4.55
N LYS A 116 11.26 1.36 -5.35
CA LYS A 116 12.16 1.94 -6.33
C LYS A 116 12.77 3.21 -5.79
N GLN A 117 14.10 3.28 -5.71
CA GLN A 117 14.77 4.53 -5.37
C GLN A 117 14.47 5.59 -6.43
N CYS A 118 13.99 6.76 -6.01
CA CYS A 118 13.66 7.87 -6.91
C CYS A 118 14.63 9.05 -6.75
N ALA A 119 15.15 9.30 -5.54
CA ALA A 119 16.06 10.42 -5.28
C ALA A 119 17.04 10.11 -4.14
N LYS A 120 18.20 10.76 -4.16
CA LYS A 120 19.10 10.86 -3.00
C LYS A 120 18.63 11.99 -2.08
N GLU A 121 19.12 12.01 -0.84
CA GLU A 121 18.88 13.12 0.11
C GLU A 121 19.18 14.48 -0.53
N LYS A 122 18.29 15.46 -0.27
CA LYS A 122 18.21 16.79 -0.91
C LYS A 122 17.79 16.80 -2.39
N GLY A 123 17.57 15.65 -3.01
CA GLY A 123 17.01 15.54 -4.35
C GLY A 123 15.49 15.74 -4.38
N PHE A 124 14.92 15.82 -5.58
CA PHE A 124 13.48 15.80 -5.80
C PHE A 124 13.07 14.44 -6.36
N CYS A 125 12.08 13.81 -5.72
CA CYS A 125 11.49 12.55 -6.14
C CYS A 125 10.24 12.88 -6.95
N ASP A 126 10.35 12.81 -8.28
CA ASP A 126 9.23 13.08 -9.18
C ASP A 126 8.45 11.79 -9.49
N PHE A 127 7.14 11.85 -9.36
CA PHE A 127 6.21 10.77 -9.69
C PHE A 127 4.82 11.35 -9.89
N TYR A 128 3.98 10.67 -10.67
CA TYR A 128 2.61 11.11 -10.93
C TYR A 128 1.62 10.43 -9.99
N GLY A 129 0.58 11.18 -9.59
CA GLY A 129 -0.49 10.68 -8.74
C GLY A 129 -0.05 10.50 -7.30
N ARG A 130 -0.80 9.71 -6.53
CA ARG A 130 -0.49 9.43 -5.11
C ARG A 130 0.42 8.22 -5.01
N LYS A 131 1.57 8.39 -4.37
CA LYS A 131 2.50 7.30 -4.07
C LYS A 131 2.91 7.34 -2.59
N VAL A 132 3.08 6.15 -2.02
CA VAL A 132 3.78 6.02 -0.74
C VAL A 132 5.25 6.19 -1.01
N VAL A 133 5.87 7.16 -0.34
CA VAL A 133 7.29 7.45 -0.40
C VAL A 133 7.91 7.14 0.94
N ARG A 134 8.99 6.38 0.97
CA ARG A 134 9.81 6.18 2.16
C ARG A 134 11.10 6.96 2.06
N TYR A 135 11.51 7.60 3.15
CA TYR A 135 12.77 8.33 3.28
C TYR A 135 13.61 7.72 4.39
N GLY A 136 14.88 7.40 4.13
CA GLY A 136 15.74 6.80 5.15
C GLY A 136 16.96 6.08 4.63
N ALA A 137 17.62 5.35 5.52
CA ALA A 137 18.83 4.57 5.25
C ALA A 137 18.99 3.43 6.27
N LYS A 138 19.70 2.36 5.88
CA LYS A 138 20.07 1.23 6.78
C LYS A 138 18.90 0.67 7.60
N GLY A 139 17.77 0.40 6.94
CA GLY A 139 16.57 -0.16 7.59
C GLY A 139 15.74 0.83 8.43
N ARG A 140 16.16 2.09 8.57
CA ARG A 140 15.43 3.14 9.29
C ARG A 140 14.77 4.06 8.29
N PHE A 141 13.45 3.95 8.15
CA PHE A 141 12.66 4.72 7.17
C PHE A 141 11.44 5.38 7.81
N VAL A 142 11.11 6.57 7.33
CA VAL A 142 9.79 7.20 7.52
C VAL A 142 9.03 7.08 6.22
N GLU A 143 7.82 6.55 6.28
CA GLU A 143 6.92 6.43 5.13
C GLU A 143 5.82 7.49 5.23
N ARG A 144 5.51 8.12 4.10
CA ARG A 144 4.47 9.16 3.97
C ARG A 144 3.91 9.14 2.56
N VAL A 145 2.72 9.72 2.39
CA VAL A 145 2.08 9.79 1.08
C VAL A 145 2.20 11.19 0.52
N PHE A 146 2.61 11.24 -0.74
CA PHE A 146 2.74 12.49 -1.48
C PHE A 146 2.01 12.38 -2.81
N ARG A 147 1.70 13.54 -3.39
CA ARG A 147 1.07 13.67 -4.69
C ARG A 147 1.98 14.46 -5.60
N ASP A 148 2.18 13.97 -6.82
CA ASP A 148 2.91 14.68 -7.88
C ASP A 148 4.35 15.07 -7.50
N GLY A 149 4.99 14.23 -6.66
CA GLY A 149 6.38 14.39 -6.24
C GLY A 149 6.60 14.87 -4.80
N VAL A 150 7.85 14.81 -4.35
CA VAL A 150 8.27 15.29 -3.01
C VAL A 150 9.76 15.62 -2.95
N ARG A 151 10.12 16.63 -2.15
CA ARG A 151 11.52 16.87 -1.77
C ARG A 151 12.02 15.82 -0.80
N CYS A 152 13.14 15.19 -1.15
CA CYS A 152 13.74 14.12 -0.37
C CYS A 152 14.60 14.67 0.79
N ASP A 153 13.96 15.29 1.78
CA ASP A 153 14.65 15.98 2.87
C ASP A 153 14.02 15.77 4.26
N ASN A 154 14.80 16.10 5.29
CA ASN A 154 14.38 16.07 6.68
C ASN A 154 13.17 16.97 6.98
N ARG A 155 12.90 17.99 6.15
CA ARG A 155 11.75 18.89 6.35
C ARG A 155 10.44 18.21 5.98
N SER A 156 10.45 17.38 4.93
CA SER A 156 9.26 16.69 4.43
C SER A 156 8.93 15.42 5.23
N PHE A 157 9.95 14.75 5.77
CA PHE A 157 9.80 13.43 6.42
C PHE A 157 10.23 13.38 7.90
N GLY A 158 11.04 14.33 8.38
CA GLY A 158 11.83 14.16 9.61
C GLY A 158 13.15 13.43 9.36
N ASP A 159 13.94 13.18 10.42
CA ASP A 159 15.23 12.49 10.30
C ASP A 159 15.21 11.08 10.92
N PRO A 160 14.95 10.03 10.12
CA PRO A 160 14.96 8.65 10.59
C PRO A 160 16.34 8.09 10.93
N ALA A 161 17.40 8.64 10.34
CA ALA A 161 18.75 8.10 10.39
C ALA A 161 19.77 9.25 10.47
N ARG A 162 19.91 9.81 11.67
CA ARG A 162 20.86 10.91 11.96
C ARG A 162 22.30 10.51 11.61
N GLY A 163 23.01 11.39 10.93
CA GLY A 163 24.41 11.18 10.52
C GLY A 163 24.63 10.19 9.37
N GLN A 164 23.55 9.72 8.72
CA GLN A 164 23.62 8.84 7.55
C GLN A 164 23.04 9.54 6.32
N GLY A 165 23.64 9.28 5.16
CA GLY A 165 23.09 9.71 3.87
C GLY A 165 21.82 8.93 3.58
N LYS A 166 20.70 9.65 3.42
CA LYS A 166 19.37 9.07 3.19
C LYS A 166 19.00 9.08 1.72
N ALA A 167 17.97 8.33 1.36
CA ALA A 167 17.38 8.34 0.04
C ALA A 167 15.86 8.16 0.11
N CYS A 168 15.17 8.55 -0.96
CA CYS A 168 13.74 8.38 -1.13
C CYS A 168 13.46 7.22 -2.08
N TYR A 169 12.43 6.47 -1.75
CA TYR A 169 11.96 5.35 -2.54
C TYR A 169 10.44 5.44 -2.66
N ILE A 170 9.92 5.22 -3.87
CA ILE A 170 8.50 5.08 -4.13
C ILE A 170 8.11 3.61 -4.12
N GLN A 171 6.94 3.29 -3.62
CA GLN A 171 6.40 1.94 -3.73
C GLN A 171 5.75 1.78 -5.11
N ASN A 172 6.20 0.77 -5.86
CA ASN A 172 5.63 0.44 -7.15
C ASN A 172 4.25 -0.19 -6.98
#